data_AF-A0A183HSD1-F1
#
_entry.id   AF-A0A183HSD1-F1
#
_cell.length_a   1.000
_cell.length_b   1.000
_cell.length_c   1.000
_cell.angle_alpha   90.00
_cell.angle_beta   90.00
_cell.angle_gamma   90.00
#
_symmetry.space_group_name_H-M   'P 1'
#
loop_
_entity.id
_entity.type
_entity.pdbx_description
1 polymer ?
#
loop_
_entity_poly.entity_id
_entity_poly.type
_entity_poly.pdbx_seq_one_letter_code
_entity_poly.pdbx_strand_id
1 'polypeptide(L)' 'MGIFEATPQLQELHLGKNLLIEVPLALGRLFKLRYLDLSNNQIR' A
#
# COMPACT_ATOMS: atom_id res chain seq x y z
N MET A 1 -4.48 8.92 -13.45
CA MET A 1 -4.60 7.47 -13.21
C MET A 1 -3.74 7.13 -12.01
N GLY A 2 -4.34 6.61 -10.95
CA GLY A 2 -3.60 6.10 -9.80
C GLY A 2 -3.13 4.66 -10.05
N ILE A 3 -1.93 4.30 -9.58
CA ILE A 3 -1.32 2.97 -9.78
C ILE A 3 -2.21 1.79 -9.33
N PHE A 4 -3.15 2.03 -8.41
CA PHE A 4 -4.03 1.01 -7.85
C PHE A 4 -5.45 0.99 -8.43
N GLU A 5 -5.76 1.84 -9.43
CA GLU A 5 -7.11 1.89 -10.03
C GLU A 5 -7.48 0.57 -10.76
N ALA A 6 -6.50 -0.17 -11.27
CA ALA A 6 -6.71 -1.46 -11.92
C ALA A 6 -6.79 -2.65 -10.94
N THR A 7 -6.59 -2.43 -9.64
CA THR A 7 -6.57 -3.51 -8.62
C THR A 7 -7.59 -3.27 -7.49
N PRO A 8 -8.89 -3.05 -7.79
CA PRO A 8 -9.89 -2.75 -6.77
C PRO A 8 -10.21 -3.94 -5.84
N GLN A 9 -9.75 -5.15 -6.20
CA GLN A 9 -9.98 -6.39 -5.47
C GLN A 9 -8.77 -6.84 -4.63
N LEU A 10 -7.71 -6.04 -4.55
CA LEU A 10 -6.51 -6.40 -3.80
C LEU A 10 -6.84 -6.55 -2.32
N GLN A 11 -6.50 -7.71 -1.74
CA GLN A 11 -6.75 -8.02 -0.33
C GLN A 11 -5.48 -8.00 0.51
N GLU A 12 -4.33 -8.27 -0.07
CA GLU A 12 -3.05 -8.31 0.63
C GLU A 12 -2.01 -7.56 -0.19
N LEU A 13 -1.25 -6.68 0.48
CA LEU A 13 -0.20 -5.88 -0.13
C LEU A 13 1.04 -5.90 0.76
N HIS A 14 2.14 -6.41 0.21
CA HIS A 14 3.41 -6.51 0.92
C HIS A 14 4.38 -5.47 0.37
N LEU A 15 4.66 -4.46 1.18
CA LEU A 15 5.61 -3.37 0.90
C LEU A 15 6.73 -3.34 1.96
N GLY A 16 6.88 -4.41 2.74
CA GLY A 16 7.94 -4.50 3.74
C GLY A 16 9.34 -4.46 3.12
N LYS A 17 10.32 -3.98 3.90
CA LYS A 17 11.74 -3.87 3.52
C LYS A 17 11.98 -2.98 2.29
N ASN A 18 11.28 -1.86 2.22
CA ASN A 18 11.46 -0.84 1.19
C ASN A 18 11.97 0.47 1.81
N LEU A 19 12.10 1.50 0.97
CA LEU A 19 12.56 2.83 1.37
C LEU A 19 11.42 3.85 1.39
N LEU A 20 10.18 3.42 1.65
CA LEU A 20 9.06 4.34 1.72
C LEU A 20 9.26 5.31 2.89
N ILE A 21 9.18 6.61 2.60
CA ILE A 21 9.26 7.68 3.60
C ILE A 21 7.88 8.14 4.07
N GLU A 22 6.84 7.77 3.31
CA GLU A 22 5.44 8.07 3.58
C GLU A 22 4.55 6.96 3.04
N VAL A 23 3.32 6.88 3.54
CA VAL A 23 2.29 5.97 3.02
C VAL A 23 1.56 6.68 1.87
N PRO A 24 1.61 6.16 0.63
CA PRO A 24 0.94 6.81 -0.50
C PRO A 24 -0.57 6.90 -0.29
N LEU A 25 -1.14 8.10 -0.47
CA LEU A 25 -2.60 8.34 -0.37
C LEU A 25 -3.42 7.41 -1.28
N ALA A 26 -2.86 6.97 -2.40
CA ALA A 26 -3.50 6.05 -3.33
C ALA A 26 -3.87 4.69 -2.68
N LEU A 27 -3.18 4.27 -1.62
CA LEU A 27 -3.53 3.07 -0.85
C LEU A 27 -4.90 3.20 -0.18
N GLY A 28 -5.35 4.42 0.12
CA GLY A 28 -6.68 4.68 0.69
C GLY A 28 -7.85 4.29 -0.23
N ARG A 29 -7.59 4.01 -1.52
CA ARG A 29 -8.60 3.52 -2.47
C ARG A 29 -8.69 2.00 -2.55
N LEU A 30 -7.80 1.28 -1.86
CA LEU A 30 -7.83 -0.19 -1.80
C LEU A 30 -8.84 -0.65 -0.75
N PHE A 31 -10.13 -0.41 -1.00
CA PHE A 31 -11.21 -0.67 -0.02
C PHE A 31 -11.36 -2.14 0.40
N LYS A 32 -10.80 -3.07 -0.39
CA LYS A 32 -10.81 -4.51 -0.10
C LYS A 32 -9.53 -5.01 0.58
N LEU A 33 -8.57 -4.12 0.84
CA LEU A 33 -7.31 -4.49 1.47
C LEU A 33 -7.56 -4.88 2.93
N ARG A 34 -7.11 -6.09 3.28
CA ARG A 34 -7.22 -6.69 4.62
C ARG A 34 -5.87 -6.77 5.31
N TYR A 35 -4.79 -6.85 4.52
CA TYR A 35 -3.44 -6.92 5.03
C TYR A 35 -2.52 -5.97 4.27
N LEU A 36 -1.76 -5.18 5.02
CA LEU A 36 -0.75 -4.25 4.51
C LEU A 36 0.52 -4.39 5.34
N ASP A 37 1.58 -4.94 4.75
CA ASP A 37 2.90 -4.97 5.36
C ASP A 37 3.71 -3.74 4.93
N LEU A 38 4.02 -2.86 5.88
CA LEU A 38 4.90 -1.71 5.71
C LEU A 38 6.15 -1.82 6.61
N SER A 39 6.41 -2.98 7.19
CA SER A 39 7.54 -3.20 8.09
C SER A 39 8.88 -2.86 7.43
N ASN A 40 9.86 -2.40 8.21
CA ASN A 40 11.19 -2.06 7.69
C ASN A 40 11.16 -1.04 6.52
N ASN A 41 10.31 -0.02 6.63
CA ASN A 41 10.37 1.19 5.81
C ASN A 41 10.91 2.37 6.64
N GLN A 42 11.00 3.54 6.01
CA GLN A 42 11.47 4.79 6.63
C GLN A 42 10.31 5.77 6.89
N ILE A 43 9.09 5.23 7.06
CA ILE A 43 7.87 6.00 7.31
C ILE A 43 7.98 6.62 8.71
N ARG A 44 7.82 7.94 8.79
CA ARG A 44 7.82 8.71 10.04
C ARG A 44 6.41 8.92 10.59
#